data_AF-A0A060R8D6-F1
#
_entry.id   AF-A0A060R8D6-F1
#
_cell.length_a   1.000
_cell.length_b   1.000
_cell.length_c   1.000
_cell.angle_alpha   90.00
_cell.angle_beta   90.00
_cell.angle_gamma   90.00
#
_symmetry.space_group_name_H-M   'P 1'
#
loop_
_entity.id
_entity.type
_entity.pdbx_description
1 polymer ?
#
loop_
_entity_poly.entity_id
_entity_poly.type
_entity_poly.pdbx_seq_one_letter_code
_entity_poly.pdbx_strand_id
1 'polypeptide(L)'
;MFHVEQRKKRNSRLVDNISSEMLSAASEMQRRERILVYVEGYDDIAFWRQIFDDWESEGRKFEITTPMRSDMAKGKKVVLSFADRAGKNLLLCVDSDFDYLFGEANYQSKAVNQNPFLIQTYTYAIENLQCYPPSLSSITIRATKNDNKIFDFEKFMQAYSVTIYPLFLWYVYAAFANAPEVFSLSDFRNSVRVNYLEIEFDGEKTIEWLERQTTKRLKQLQQKYAAQVADVKKVEAMIRARGVTPERTHIYMQGHCLLDNVVKVVVASVCDALRKEKLEQITASKLGGLTLRNEMNSYNNSLRDIDTLLADNIGYKQSAEYRMIRERIDEVVMR
;
A
#
# COMPACT_ATOMS: atom_id res chain seq x y z
N MET A 1 22.30 42.43 1.79
CA MET A 1 21.75 41.54 0.73
C MET A 1 22.67 40.36 0.41
N PHE A 2 23.96 40.58 0.11
CA PHE A 2 24.95 39.52 -0.18
C PHE A 2 25.11 38.43 0.89
N HIS A 3 25.01 38.76 2.18
CA HIS A 3 25.13 37.77 3.27
C HIS A 3 23.91 36.85 3.43
N VAL A 4 22.72 37.28 3.00
CA VAL A 4 21.48 36.49 3.10
C VAL A 4 21.40 35.48 1.96
N GLU A 5 21.82 35.86 0.75
CA GLU A 5 21.94 34.94 -0.39
C GLU A 5 23.03 33.89 -0.19
N GLN A 6 24.17 34.26 0.42
CA GLN A 6 25.20 33.27 0.75
C GLN A 6 24.74 32.29 1.83
N ARG A 7 23.99 32.72 2.86
CA ARG A 7 23.39 31.80 3.84
C ARG A 7 22.34 30.88 3.23
N LYS A 8 21.48 31.37 2.33
CA LYS A 8 20.53 30.53 1.58
C LYS A 8 21.22 29.51 0.67
N LYS A 9 22.25 29.91 -0.10
CA LYS A 9 23.06 29.00 -0.94
C LYS A 9 23.88 28.00 -0.11
N ARG A 10 24.32 28.38 1.10
CA ARG A 10 25.09 27.50 1.99
C ARG A 10 24.19 26.50 2.72
N ASN A 11 22.98 26.91 3.12
CA ASN A 11 21.96 26.00 3.64
C ASN A 11 21.43 25.05 2.56
N SER A 12 21.18 25.51 1.32
CA SER A 12 20.75 24.60 0.25
C SER A 12 21.81 23.53 -0.05
N ARG A 13 23.10 23.93 -0.11
CA ARG A 13 24.23 22.99 -0.30
C ARG A 13 24.46 22.01 0.85
N LEU A 14 24.03 22.32 2.07
CA LEU A 14 24.09 21.40 3.22
C LEU A 14 22.95 20.37 3.16
N VAL A 15 21.77 20.82 2.75
CA VAL A 15 20.56 19.99 2.65
C VAL A 15 20.64 19.02 1.47
N ASP A 16 21.25 19.45 0.35
CA ASP A 16 21.47 18.60 -0.84
C ASP A 16 22.63 17.57 -0.66
N ASN A 17 23.41 17.65 0.42
CA ASN A 17 24.64 16.84 0.62
C ASN A 17 24.59 15.96 1.89
N ILE A 18 23.42 15.71 2.46
CA ILE A 18 23.31 14.83 3.64
C ILE A 18 23.71 13.40 3.24
N SER A 19 24.69 12.84 3.96
CA SER A 19 25.13 11.44 3.88
C SER A 19 25.06 10.78 5.25
N SER A 20 25.01 9.45 5.29
CA SER A 20 25.05 8.71 6.57
C SER A 20 26.27 9.06 7.43
N GLU A 21 27.44 9.32 6.82
CA GLU A 21 28.66 9.68 7.55
C GLU A 21 28.52 11.01 8.29
N MET A 22 27.92 12.01 7.65
CA MET A 22 27.66 13.32 8.27
C MET A 22 26.68 13.20 9.44
N LEU A 23 25.66 12.34 9.31
CA LEU A 23 24.66 12.09 10.36
C LEU A 23 25.25 11.29 11.53
N SER A 24 26.17 10.35 11.26
CA SER A 24 26.91 9.63 12.29
C SER A 24 27.73 10.60 13.16
N ALA A 25 28.51 11.47 12.53
CA ALA A 25 29.31 12.47 13.25
C ALA A 25 28.45 13.40 14.12
N ALA A 26 27.29 13.82 13.61
CA ALA A 26 26.35 14.65 14.39
C ALA A 26 25.74 13.89 15.58
N SER A 27 25.43 12.59 15.42
CA SER A 27 24.89 11.72 16.47
C SER A 27 25.91 11.49 17.59
N GLU A 28 27.17 11.25 17.24
CA GLU A 28 28.28 11.10 18.20
C GLU A 28 28.46 12.37 19.06
N MET A 29 28.42 13.55 18.44
CA MET A 29 28.51 14.83 19.15
C MET A 29 27.35 15.04 20.13
N GLN A 30 26.15 14.53 19.83
CA GLN A 30 24.97 14.65 20.69
C GLN A 30 24.80 13.48 21.68
N ARG A 31 25.69 12.48 21.64
CA ARG A 31 25.61 11.22 22.42
C ARG A 31 24.23 10.53 22.31
N ARG A 32 23.59 10.63 21.14
CA ARG A 32 22.29 10.01 20.83
C ARG A 32 22.30 9.56 19.38
N GLU A 33 21.97 8.30 19.12
CA GLU A 33 21.89 7.77 17.77
C GLU A 33 20.65 8.35 17.08
N ARG A 34 20.87 9.18 16.05
CA ARG A 34 19.80 9.67 15.19
C ARG A 34 19.91 9.01 13.83
N ILE A 35 18.80 8.42 13.40
CA ILE A 35 18.68 7.76 12.10
C ILE A 35 17.67 8.55 11.29
N LEU A 36 18.14 9.18 10.21
CA LEU A 36 17.27 9.84 9.25
C LEU A 36 16.70 8.79 8.30
N VAL A 37 15.41 8.87 8.03
CA VAL A 37 14.70 7.96 7.14
C VAL A 37 14.02 8.80 6.06
N TYR A 38 14.42 8.59 4.81
CA TYR A 38 13.78 9.23 3.66
C TYR A 38 12.67 8.39 3.06
N VAL A 39 11.51 9.01 2.93
CA VAL A 39 10.30 8.44 2.30
C VAL A 39 9.90 9.22 1.05
N GLU A 40 9.01 8.67 0.23
CA GLU A 40 8.70 9.20 -1.10
C GLU A 40 7.84 10.46 -1.04
N GLY A 41 6.82 10.44 -0.18
CA GLY A 41 5.81 11.48 -0.03
C GLY A 41 5.55 11.85 1.43
N TYR A 42 4.78 12.92 1.62
CA TYR A 42 4.33 13.32 2.96
C TYR A 42 3.33 12.30 3.55
N ASP A 43 2.51 11.70 2.69
CA ASP A 43 1.50 10.72 3.08
C ASP A 43 2.15 9.45 3.67
N ASP A 44 3.37 9.12 3.25
CA ASP A 44 4.12 7.96 3.74
C ASP A 44 4.71 8.16 5.14
N ILE A 45 4.86 9.41 5.60
CA ILE A 45 5.56 9.73 6.87
C ILE A 45 4.87 9.04 8.04
N ALA A 46 3.54 9.12 8.10
CA ALA A 46 2.77 8.54 9.20
C ALA A 46 2.88 7.01 9.20
N PHE A 47 2.80 6.39 8.02
CA PHE A 47 2.94 4.94 7.87
C PHE A 47 4.30 4.46 8.36
N TRP A 48 5.39 5.01 7.83
CA TRP A 48 6.73 4.58 8.22
C TRP A 48 7.01 4.93 9.68
N ARG A 49 6.48 6.05 10.20
CA ARG A 49 6.62 6.41 11.62
C ARG A 49 6.08 5.32 12.53
N GLN A 50 4.87 4.87 12.24
CA GLN A 50 4.23 3.80 12.99
C GLN A 50 5.01 2.48 12.93
N ILE A 51 5.78 2.22 11.87
CA ILE A 51 6.66 1.07 11.78
C ILE A 51 7.89 1.27 12.67
N PHE A 52 8.62 2.37 12.50
CA PHE A 52 9.87 2.61 13.22
C PHE A 52 9.70 2.87 14.72
N ASP A 53 8.50 3.22 15.19
CA ASP A 53 8.18 3.32 16.62
C ASP A 53 8.51 2.04 17.39
N ASP A 54 8.38 0.86 16.75
CA ASP A 54 8.70 -0.44 17.36
C ASP A 54 10.21 -0.59 17.67
N TRP A 55 11.09 0.25 17.11
CA TRP A 55 12.55 0.24 17.30
C TRP A 55 13.10 1.50 18.00
N GLU A 56 12.24 2.44 18.41
CA GLU A 56 12.68 3.59 19.18
C GLU A 56 13.13 3.21 20.59
N SER A 57 14.14 3.91 21.11
CA SER A 57 14.59 3.79 22.50
C SER A 57 15.10 5.14 23.03
N GLU A 58 15.53 5.19 24.28
CA GLU A 58 16.17 6.42 24.81
C GLU A 58 17.47 6.76 24.07
N GLY A 59 18.20 5.74 23.59
CA GLY A 59 19.46 5.90 22.89
C GLY A 59 19.35 6.06 21.37
N ARG A 60 18.21 5.67 20.77
CA ARG A 60 17.97 5.67 19.33
C ARG A 60 16.68 6.37 18.96
N LYS A 61 16.77 7.35 18.06
CA LYS A 61 15.62 8.07 17.52
C LYS A 61 15.63 8.05 16.00
N PHE A 62 14.45 7.82 15.42
CA PHE A 62 14.25 7.90 13.98
C PHE A 62 13.64 9.26 13.62
N GLU A 63 14.15 9.92 12.60
CA GLU A 63 13.54 11.11 11.99
C GLU A 63 13.06 10.72 10.61
N ILE A 64 11.73 10.69 10.38
CA ILE A 64 11.18 10.36 9.06
C ILE A 64 10.77 11.65 8.37
N THR A 65 11.28 11.83 7.17
CA THR A 65 10.99 13.01 6.36
C THR A 65 11.15 12.69 4.88
N THR A 66 10.76 13.63 4.03
CA THR A 66 11.03 13.54 2.60
C THR A 66 12.34 14.26 2.29
N PRO A 67 13.13 13.80 1.30
CA PRO A 67 14.33 14.54 0.88
C PRO A 67 13.99 15.98 0.52
N MET A 68 14.72 16.93 1.09
CA MET A 68 14.57 18.34 0.77
C MET A 68 15.39 18.66 -0.48
N ARG A 69 14.74 19.22 -1.50
CA ARG A 69 15.38 19.64 -2.75
C ARG A 69 14.94 21.04 -3.12
N SER A 70 15.80 21.79 -3.82
CA SER A 70 15.49 23.13 -4.32
C SER A 70 14.33 23.16 -5.32
N ASP A 71 14.12 22.08 -6.07
CA ASP A 71 13.03 21.91 -7.05
C ASP A 71 11.75 21.33 -6.43
N MET A 72 11.75 21.07 -5.11
CA MET A 72 10.65 20.45 -4.37
C MET A 72 10.19 19.09 -4.94
N ALA A 73 10.98 18.43 -5.78
CA ALA A 73 10.63 17.14 -6.34
C ALA A 73 10.49 16.09 -5.22
N LYS A 74 9.50 15.21 -5.37
CA LYS A 74 9.18 14.09 -4.46
C LYS A 74 8.98 12.80 -5.25
N GLY A 75 8.82 11.69 -4.55
CA GLY A 75 8.61 10.36 -5.13
C GLY A 75 9.85 9.49 -5.11
N LYS A 76 9.67 8.20 -5.40
CA LYS A 76 10.69 7.16 -5.46
C LYS A 76 12.02 7.57 -6.09
N LYS A 77 11.99 8.17 -7.29
CA LYS A 77 13.22 8.58 -8.01
C LYS A 77 14.08 9.54 -7.20
N VAL A 78 13.47 10.41 -6.39
CA VAL A 78 14.18 11.33 -5.51
C VAL A 78 14.80 10.56 -4.35
N VAL A 79 14.07 9.66 -3.70
CA VAL A 79 14.60 8.82 -2.61
C VAL A 79 15.78 7.96 -3.10
N LEU A 80 15.62 7.29 -4.25
CA LEU A 80 16.66 6.44 -4.84
C LEU A 80 17.92 7.21 -5.26
N SER A 81 17.84 8.53 -5.48
CA SER A 81 19.03 9.35 -5.75
C SER A 81 19.99 9.45 -4.54
N PHE A 82 19.53 9.06 -3.35
CA PHE A 82 20.34 8.97 -2.13
C PHE A 82 20.87 7.55 -1.86
N ALA A 83 20.64 6.58 -2.74
CA ALA A 83 21.01 5.18 -2.53
C ALA A 83 22.51 5.01 -2.20
N ASP A 84 23.40 5.72 -2.91
CA ASP A 84 24.85 5.67 -2.68
C ASP A 84 25.30 6.36 -1.39
N ARG A 85 24.41 7.13 -0.75
CA ARG A 85 24.67 7.87 0.50
C ARG A 85 24.02 7.24 1.71
N ALA A 86 23.15 6.25 1.48
CA ALA A 86 22.45 5.51 2.52
C ALA A 86 23.46 4.73 3.37
N GLY A 87 23.15 4.57 4.64
CA GLY A 87 24.03 3.98 5.64
C GLY A 87 23.33 3.84 6.99
N LYS A 88 24.08 3.48 8.03
CA LYS A 88 23.53 3.24 9.38
C LYS A 88 22.67 4.39 9.93
N ASN A 89 22.98 5.64 9.55
CA ASN A 89 22.26 6.82 9.99
C ASN A 89 21.37 7.45 8.90
N LEU A 90 21.33 6.88 7.69
CA LEU A 90 20.45 7.31 6.60
C LEU A 90 19.79 6.11 5.92
N LEU A 91 18.53 5.85 6.25
CA LEU A 91 17.72 4.80 5.64
C LEU A 91 16.82 5.35 4.57
N LEU A 92 16.49 4.51 3.60
CA LEU A 92 15.58 4.84 2.49
C LEU A 92 14.39 3.90 2.54
N CYS A 93 13.19 4.46 2.40
CA CYS A 93 11.93 3.75 2.46
C CYS A 93 11.11 4.08 1.20
N VAL A 94 10.69 3.04 0.46
CA VAL A 94 9.99 3.19 -0.82
C VAL A 94 8.86 2.18 -0.96
N ASP A 95 7.88 2.51 -1.79
CA ASP A 95 6.96 1.51 -2.34
C ASP A 95 7.72 0.56 -3.26
N SER A 96 7.35 -0.71 -3.26
CA SER A 96 8.05 -1.66 -4.13
C SER A 96 7.73 -1.41 -5.60
N ASP A 97 6.55 -0.91 -5.93
CA ASP A 97 5.95 -1.04 -7.26
C ASP A 97 6.07 -2.51 -7.74
N PHE A 98 6.95 -2.76 -8.71
CA PHE A 98 7.35 -4.09 -9.15
C PHE A 98 8.78 -4.48 -8.79
N ASP A 99 9.54 -3.63 -8.10
CA ASP A 99 10.96 -3.88 -7.80
C ASP A 99 11.17 -5.18 -7.02
N TYR A 100 10.34 -5.47 -6.01
CA TYR A 100 10.39 -6.74 -5.30
C TYR A 100 10.18 -7.95 -6.24
N LEU A 101 9.21 -7.86 -7.15
CA LEU A 101 8.86 -8.94 -8.09
C LEU A 101 9.91 -9.12 -9.19
N PHE A 102 10.46 -8.02 -9.70
CA PHE A 102 11.47 -8.02 -10.76
C PHE A 102 12.84 -8.40 -10.24
N GLY A 103 13.07 -8.31 -8.93
CA GLY A 103 14.33 -8.71 -8.33
C GLY A 103 15.49 -7.91 -8.92
N GLU A 104 16.39 -8.58 -9.63
CA GLU A 104 17.56 -7.94 -10.26
C GLU A 104 17.39 -7.74 -11.78
N ALA A 105 16.18 -7.93 -12.32
CA ALA A 105 15.97 -7.96 -13.77
C ALA A 105 16.22 -6.61 -14.47
N ASN A 106 16.17 -5.50 -13.74
CA ASN A 106 16.54 -4.19 -14.26
C ASN A 106 17.37 -3.40 -13.23
N TYR A 107 17.97 -2.29 -13.68
CA TYR A 107 18.87 -1.48 -12.86
C TYR A 107 18.21 -0.95 -11.58
N GLN A 108 16.97 -0.45 -11.68
CA GLN A 108 16.26 0.10 -10.53
C GLN A 108 15.94 -1.01 -9.51
N SER A 109 15.34 -2.11 -9.97
CA SER A 109 14.98 -3.22 -9.08
C SER A 109 16.23 -3.82 -8.44
N LYS A 110 17.34 -3.94 -9.16
CA LYS A 110 18.62 -4.35 -8.59
C LYS A 110 19.10 -3.38 -7.50
N ALA A 111 19.06 -2.07 -7.75
CA ALA A 111 19.46 -1.06 -6.78
C ALA A 111 18.58 -1.09 -5.51
N VAL A 112 17.27 -1.28 -5.66
CA VAL A 112 16.32 -1.42 -4.55
C VAL A 112 16.60 -2.69 -3.74
N ASN A 113 16.70 -3.84 -4.40
CA ASN A 113 16.81 -5.12 -3.71
C ASN A 113 18.18 -5.38 -3.08
N GLN A 114 19.26 -4.83 -3.65
CA GLN A 114 20.63 -5.07 -3.17
C GLN A 114 21.11 -4.05 -2.13
N ASN A 115 20.47 -2.88 -2.01
CA ASN A 115 20.90 -1.88 -1.05
C ASN A 115 20.48 -2.30 0.37
N PRO A 116 21.44 -2.51 1.31
CA PRO A 116 21.13 -2.98 2.65
C PRO A 116 20.40 -1.94 3.50
N PHE A 117 20.52 -0.64 3.19
CA PHE A 117 19.91 0.46 3.94
C PHE A 117 18.59 0.95 3.32
N LEU A 118 18.10 0.23 2.31
CA LEU A 118 16.82 0.48 1.68
C LEU A 118 15.80 -0.58 2.13
N ILE A 119 14.64 -0.10 2.56
CA ILE A 119 13.48 -0.87 2.98
C ILE A 119 12.35 -0.57 2.00
N GLN A 120 11.67 -1.61 1.52
CA GLN A 120 10.51 -1.46 0.64
C GLN A 120 9.26 -2.08 1.30
N THR A 121 8.08 -1.79 0.76
CA THR A 121 6.80 -2.30 1.30
C THR A 121 6.60 -3.81 1.09
N TYR A 122 7.31 -4.41 0.14
CA TYR A 122 7.21 -5.80 -0.33
C TYR A 122 5.84 -6.23 -0.89
N THR A 123 4.79 -5.45 -0.65
CA THR A 123 3.62 -5.29 -1.51
C THR A 123 3.89 -4.28 -2.61
N TYR A 124 2.93 -4.04 -3.51
CA TYR A 124 3.10 -3.00 -4.52
C TYR A 124 3.33 -1.62 -3.88
N ALA A 125 2.47 -1.21 -2.93
CA ALA A 125 2.57 0.06 -2.21
C ALA A 125 2.00 -0.04 -0.78
N ILE A 126 2.10 1.05 -0.03
CA ILE A 126 1.50 1.22 1.31
C ILE A 126 0.01 0.89 1.31
N GLU A 127 -0.75 1.32 0.30
CA GLU A 127 -2.21 1.09 0.26
C GLU A 127 -2.54 -0.39 0.25
N ASN A 128 -1.69 -1.24 -0.34
CA ASN A 128 -1.91 -2.68 -0.36
C ASN A 128 -1.84 -3.30 1.05
N LEU A 129 -0.95 -2.78 1.91
CA LEU A 129 -0.89 -3.17 3.32
C LEU A 129 -2.10 -2.64 4.08
N GLN A 130 -2.49 -1.38 3.87
CA GLN A 130 -3.70 -0.81 4.47
C GLN A 130 -4.99 -1.55 4.04
N CYS A 131 -4.96 -2.24 2.90
CA CYS A 131 -6.04 -3.07 2.39
C CYS A 131 -6.03 -4.53 2.91
N TYR A 132 -5.27 -4.85 3.96
CA TYR A 132 -5.13 -6.22 4.46
C TYR A 132 -6.48 -6.89 4.80
N PRO A 133 -6.91 -7.92 4.05
CA PRO A 133 -8.28 -8.45 4.13
C PRO A 133 -8.74 -8.88 5.54
N PRO A 134 -7.92 -9.60 6.33
CA PRO A 134 -8.34 -10.04 7.68
C PRO A 134 -8.71 -8.91 8.63
N SER A 135 -8.21 -7.69 8.42
CA SER A 135 -8.55 -6.55 9.29
C SER A 135 -9.68 -5.67 8.78
N LEU A 136 -10.19 -5.89 7.56
CA LEU A 136 -11.27 -5.08 6.99
C LEU A 136 -12.59 -5.21 7.76
N SER A 137 -12.85 -6.37 8.38
CA SER A 137 -13.99 -6.54 9.29
C SER A 137 -13.93 -5.56 10.47
N SER A 138 -12.76 -5.34 11.09
CA SER A 138 -12.60 -4.36 12.16
C SER A 138 -12.86 -2.93 11.67
N ILE A 139 -12.53 -2.62 10.41
CA ILE A 139 -12.81 -1.33 9.80
C ILE A 139 -14.31 -1.06 9.72
N THR A 140 -15.10 -2.02 9.22
CA THR A 140 -16.56 -1.85 9.15
C THR A 140 -17.20 -1.70 10.53
N ILE A 141 -16.73 -2.45 11.52
CA ILE A 141 -17.20 -2.32 12.92
C ILE A 141 -16.91 -0.91 13.44
N ARG A 142 -15.68 -0.41 13.28
CA ARG A 142 -15.28 0.92 13.75
C ARG A 142 -16.06 2.03 13.05
N ALA A 143 -16.35 1.85 11.76
CA ALA A 143 -17.09 2.78 10.91
C ALA A 143 -18.58 2.84 11.27
N THR A 144 -19.18 1.71 11.61
CA THR A 144 -20.65 1.56 11.72
C THR A 144 -21.17 1.35 13.13
N LYS A 145 -20.29 1.07 14.11
CA LYS A 145 -20.67 0.65 15.47
C LYS A 145 -21.60 -0.57 15.49
N ASN A 146 -21.42 -1.46 14.53
CA ASN A 146 -22.16 -2.70 14.40
C ASN A 146 -21.15 -3.85 14.14
N ASP A 147 -21.18 -4.87 14.99
CA ASP A 147 -20.27 -6.04 14.97
C ASP A 147 -20.83 -7.29 14.31
N ASN A 148 -22.01 -7.17 13.69
CA ASN A 148 -22.62 -8.27 12.96
C ASN A 148 -21.75 -8.71 11.78
N LYS A 149 -21.57 -10.02 11.66
CA LYS A 149 -20.78 -10.64 10.59
C LYS A 149 -21.68 -10.96 9.40
N ILE A 150 -21.78 -10.03 8.46
CA ILE A 150 -22.61 -10.17 7.26
C ILE A 150 -21.80 -10.47 5.97
N PHE A 151 -20.47 -10.46 6.05
CA PHE A 151 -19.58 -10.59 4.91
C PHE A 151 -18.20 -11.12 5.28
N ASP A 152 -17.68 -12.10 4.53
CA ASP A 152 -16.32 -12.61 4.64
C ASP A 152 -15.37 -11.91 3.64
N PHE A 153 -14.61 -10.92 4.15
CA PHE A 153 -13.64 -10.17 3.36
C PHE A 153 -12.47 -11.03 2.85
N GLU A 154 -12.03 -12.02 3.64
CA GLU A 154 -10.89 -12.86 3.26
C GLU A 154 -11.26 -13.76 2.09
N LYS A 155 -12.41 -14.41 2.18
CA LYS A 155 -12.97 -15.25 1.12
C LYS A 155 -13.21 -14.44 -0.17
N PHE A 156 -13.82 -13.27 -0.06
CA PHE A 156 -14.04 -12.40 -1.22
C PHE A 156 -12.73 -11.97 -1.88
N MET A 157 -11.77 -11.47 -1.09
CA MET A 157 -10.50 -10.97 -1.63
C MET A 157 -9.63 -12.07 -2.23
N GLN A 158 -9.70 -13.29 -1.69
CA GLN A 158 -9.07 -14.47 -2.29
C GLN A 158 -9.69 -14.79 -3.65
N ALA A 159 -11.03 -14.86 -3.74
CA ALA A 159 -11.73 -15.14 -4.99
C ALA A 159 -11.47 -14.03 -6.05
N TYR A 160 -11.50 -12.76 -5.62
CA TYR A 160 -11.12 -11.62 -6.44
C TYR A 160 -9.71 -11.77 -7.01
N SER A 161 -8.74 -12.12 -6.16
CA SER A 161 -7.33 -12.27 -6.57
C SER A 161 -7.13 -13.34 -7.62
N VAL A 162 -7.72 -14.53 -7.40
CA VAL A 162 -7.67 -15.63 -8.36
C VAL A 162 -8.27 -15.21 -9.70
N THR A 163 -9.40 -14.50 -9.65
CA THR A 163 -10.14 -14.05 -10.85
C THR A 163 -9.34 -13.07 -11.71
N ILE A 164 -8.58 -12.17 -11.09
CA ILE A 164 -7.80 -11.16 -11.81
C ILE A 164 -6.39 -11.64 -12.18
N TYR A 165 -5.92 -12.75 -11.60
CA TYR A 165 -4.54 -13.22 -11.75
C TYR A 165 -4.08 -13.33 -13.20
N PRO A 166 -4.85 -13.91 -14.15
CA PRO A 166 -4.41 -13.98 -15.54
C PRO A 166 -4.17 -12.61 -16.17
N LEU A 167 -5.01 -11.62 -15.88
CA LEU A 167 -4.82 -10.24 -16.38
C LEU A 167 -3.66 -9.54 -15.67
N PHE A 168 -3.47 -9.81 -14.37
CA PHE A 168 -2.32 -9.31 -13.63
C PHE A 168 -1.00 -9.77 -14.27
N LEU A 169 -0.89 -11.03 -14.71
CA LEU A 169 0.31 -11.51 -15.42
C LEU A 169 0.62 -10.70 -16.69
N TRP A 170 -0.40 -10.34 -17.46
CA TRP A 170 -0.22 -9.45 -18.63
C TRP A 170 0.21 -8.05 -18.22
N TYR A 171 -0.30 -7.52 -17.11
CA TYR A 171 0.05 -6.20 -16.60
C TYR A 171 1.52 -6.18 -16.13
N VAL A 172 1.93 -7.19 -15.36
CA VAL A 172 3.33 -7.36 -14.94
C VAL A 172 4.24 -7.55 -16.15
N TYR A 173 3.84 -8.35 -17.14
CA TYR A 173 4.61 -8.52 -18.38
C TYR A 173 4.79 -7.19 -19.13
N ALA A 174 3.71 -6.42 -19.31
CA ALA A 174 3.77 -5.13 -19.98
C ALA A 174 4.73 -4.16 -19.26
N ALA A 175 4.70 -4.13 -17.92
CA ALA A 175 5.64 -3.35 -17.13
C ALA A 175 7.09 -3.87 -17.27
N PHE A 176 7.28 -5.19 -17.20
CA PHE A 176 8.58 -5.84 -17.30
C PHE A 176 9.26 -5.60 -18.66
N ALA A 177 8.48 -5.72 -19.74
CA ALA A 177 8.93 -5.52 -21.11
C ALA A 177 8.99 -4.03 -21.51
N ASN A 178 8.60 -3.11 -20.62
CA ASN A 178 8.42 -1.69 -20.91
C ASN A 178 7.53 -1.46 -22.16
N ALA A 179 6.43 -2.21 -22.24
CA ALA A 179 5.50 -2.27 -23.36
C ALA A 179 4.07 -1.89 -22.91
N PRO A 180 3.83 -0.63 -22.48
CA PRO A 180 2.53 -0.19 -21.95
C PRO A 180 1.38 -0.30 -22.96
N GLU A 181 1.68 -0.34 -24.26
CA GLU A 181 0.71 -0.58 -25.34
C GLU A 181 0.14 -2.01 -25.36
N VAL A 182 0.80 -2.97 -24.70
CA VAL A 182 0.29 -4.33 -24.55
C VAL A 182 -0.86 -4.34 -23.57
N PHE A 183 -0.62 -3.84 -22.35
CA PHE A 183 -1.65 -3.73 -21.32
C PHE A 183 -1.27 -2.66 -20.29
N SER A 184 -1.81 -1.45 -20.49
CA SER A 184 -1.50 -0.31 -19.65
C SER A 184 -2.11 -0.44 -18.24
N LEU A 185 -1.63 0.36 -17.29
CA LEU A 185 -2.26 0.48 -15.96
C LEU A 185 -3.75 0.85 -16.07
N SER A 186 -4.10 1.75 -17.00
CA SER A 186 -5.49 2.15 -17.22
C SER A 186 -6.34 0.97 -17.72
N ASP A 187 -5.83 0.21 -18.69
CA ASP A 187 -6.51 -0.99 -19.19
C ASP A 187 -6.69 -2.05 -18.11
N PHE A 188 -5.65 -2.30 -17.31
CA PHE A 188 -5.71 -3.23 -16.19
C PHE A 188 -6.74 -2.77 -15.15
N ARG A 189 -6.64 -1.53 -14.66
CA ARG A 189 -7.58 -0.94 -13.71
C ARG A 189 -9.04 -1.06 -14.16
N ASN A 190 -9.32 -0.72 -15.41
CA ASN A 190 -10.68 -0.80 -15.96
C ASN A 190 -11.20 -2.24 -16.09
N SER A 191 -10.29 -3.22 -16.20
CA SER A 191 -10.64 -4.64 -16.33
C SER A 191 -10.89 -5.33 -14.99
N VAL A 192 -10.35 -4.79 -13.89
CA VAL A 192 -10.37 -5.45 -12.56
C VAL A 192 -11.19 -4.71 -11.51
N ARG A 193 -11.74 -3.54 -11.82
CA ARG A 193 -12.55 -2.76 -10.87
C ARG A 193 -13.85 -3.47 -10.46
N VAL A 194 -14.24 -3.26 -9.21
CA VAL A 194 -15.55 -3.61 -8.69
C VAL A 194 -16.40 -2.35 -8.69
N ASN A 195 -17.47 -2.32 -9.50
CA ASN A 195 -18.35 -1.15 -9.57
C ASN A 195 -19.44 -1.18 -8.48
N TYR A 196 -19.89 -2.37 -8.14
CA TYR A 196 -20.96 -2.63 -7.19
C TYR A 196 -20.71 -3.99 -6.54
N LEU A 197 -21.02 -4.10 -5.23
CA LEU A 197 -20.96 -5.36 -4.50
C LEU A 197 -22.38 -5.83 -4.18
N GLU A 198 -22.73 -7.01 -4.68
CA GLU A 198 -23.85 -7.79 -4.16
C GLU A 198 -23.39 -8.58 -2.94
N ILE A 199 -23.81 -8.19 -1.73
CA ILE A 199 -23.28 -8.75 -0.45
C ILE A 199 -23.66 -10.23 -0.25
N GLU A 200 -24.75 -10.69 -0.85
CA GLU A 200 -25.23 -12.08 -0.73
C GLU A 200 -24.12 -13.10 -1.04
N PHE A 201 -24.03 -14.13 -0.20
CA PHE A 201 -23.05 -15.22 -0.33
C PHE A 201 -21.60 -14.72 -0.47
N ASP A 202 -21.24 -13.67 0.29
CA ASP A 202 -19.90 -13.06 0.30
C ASP A 202 -19.46 -12.53 -1.08
N GLY A 203 -20.39 -12.01 -1.88
CA GLY A 203 -20.02 -11.39 -3.15
C GLY A 203 -19.93 -12.34 -4.35
N GLU A 204 -20.46 -13.56 -4.25
CA GLU A 204 -20.33 -14.60 -5.28
C GLU A 204 -20.73 -14.11 -6.69
N LYS A 205 -21.91 -13.48 -6.83
CA LYS A 205 -22.37 -12.92 -8.13
C LYS A 205 -21.45 -11.81 -8.65
N THR A 206 -20.86 -11.02 -7.76
CA THR A 206 -19.89 -9.97 -8.13
C THR A 206 -18.62 -10.59 -8.71
N ILE A 207 -18.14 -11.68 -8.10
CA ILE A 207 -16.99 -12.45 -8.61
C ILE A 207 -17.32 -13.13 -9.94
N GLU A 208 -18.48 -13.79 -10.08
CA GLU A 208 -18.89 -14.40 -11.36
C GLU A 208 -18.98 -13.37 -12.50
N TRP A 209 -19.50 -12.18 -12.20
CA TRP A 209 -19.49 -11.09 -13.17
C TRP A 209 -18.08 -10.68 -13.56
N LEU A 210 -17.19 -10.49 -12.57
CA LEU A 210 -15.81 -10.14 -12.80
C LEU A 210 -15.09 -11.20 -13.64
N GLU A 211 -15.28 -12.48 -13.32
CA GLU A 211 -14.70 -13.61 -14.06
C GLU A 211 -15.09 -13.62 -15.53
N ARG A 212 -16.36 -13.33 -15.84
CA ARG A 212 -16.81 -13.19 -17.24
C ARG A 212 -16.10 -12.04 -17.95
N GLN A 213 -15.90 -10.91 -17.28
CA GLN A 213 -15.19 -9.76 -17.86
C GLN A 213 -13.70 -10.06 -18.05
N THR A 214 -13.04 -10.62 -17.03
CA THR A 214 -11.61 -10.92 -17.08
C THR A 214 -11.31 -11.99 -18.12
N THR A 215 -12.15 -13.03 -18.21
CA THR A 215 -12.04 -14.08 -19.24
C THR A 215 -12.18 -13.52 -20.65
N LYS A 216 -13.17 -12.64 -20.89
CA LYS A 216 -13.35 -11.99 -22.18
C LYS A 216 -12.13 -11.14 -22.55
N ARG A 217 -11.62 -10.35 -21.60
CA ARG A 217 -10.45 -9.49 -21.80
C ARG A 217 -9.18 -10.31 -22.04
N LEU A 218 -9.00 -11.40 -21.30
CA LEU A 218 -7.87 -12.31 -21.44
C LEU A 218 -7.82 -12.92 -22.85
N LYS A 219 -8.96 -13.39 -23.36
CA LYS A 219 -9.05 -13.92 -24.73
C LYS A 219 -8.64 -12.88 -25.76
N GLN A 220 -9.06 -11.62 -25.60
CA GLN A 220 -8.66 -10.53 -26.49
C GLN A 220 -7.16 -10.26 -26.45
N LEU A 221 -6.54 -10.25 -25.25
CA LEU A 221 -5.10 -10.07 -25.10
C LEU A 221 -4.32 -11.22 -25.74
N GLN A 222 -4.72 -12.47 -25.48
CA GLN A 222 -4.08 -13.66 -26.03
C GLN A 222 -4.19 -13.74 -27.55
N GLN A 223 -5.30 -13.28 -28.14
CA GLN A 223 -5.46 -13.21 -29.59
C GLN A 223 -4.62 -12.09 -30.20
N LYS A 224 -4.66 -10.89 -29.62
CA LYS A 224 -3.95 -9.71 -30.14
C LYS A 224 -2.43 -9.84 -30.01
N TYR A 225 -1.96 -10.41 -28.90
CA TYR A 225 -0.55 -10.54 -28.52
C TYR A 225 -0.14 -12.02 -28.40
N ALA A 226 -0.55 -12.83 -29.39
CA ALA A 226 -0.34 -14.27 -29.38
C ALA A 226 1.14 -14.67 -29.25
N ALA A 227 2.05 -13.87 -29.85
CA ALA A 227 3.49 -14.09 -29.76
C ALA A 227 4.05 -13.93 -28.34
N GLN A 228 3.43 -13.10 -27.51
CA GLN A 228 3.89 -12.76 -26.15
C GLN A 228 3.36 -13.73 -25.08
N VAL A 229 2.42 -14.62 -25.40
CA VAL A 229 1.83 -15.57 -24.43
C VAL A 229 2.90 -16.42 -23.75
N ALA A 230 3.93 -16.86 -24.49
CA ALA A 230 5.04 -17.62 -23.92
C ALA A 230 5.89 -16.79 -22.95
N ASP A 231 6.07 -15.50 -23.22
CA ASP A 231 6.85 -14.60 -22.35
C ASP A 231 6.06 -14.22 -21.08
N VAL A 232 4.74 -14.05 -21.18
CA VAL A 232 3.86 -13.89 -20.01
C VAL A 232 3.99 -15.08 -19.05
N LYS A 233 4.09 -16.31 -19.57
CA LYS A 233 4.34 -17.50 -18.74
C LYS A 233 5.72 -17.51 -18.09
N LYS A 234 6.75 -16.94 -18.73
CA LYS A 234 8.08 -16.78 -18.11
C LYS A 234 8.02 -15.78 -16.97
N VAL A 235 7.30 -14.67 -17.15
CA VAL A 235 7.05 -13.69 -16.08
C VAL A 235 6.30 -14.33 -14.92
N GLU A 236 5.30 -15.17 -15.20
CA GLU A 236 4.60 -15.94 -14.15
C GLU A 236 5.58 -16.78 -13.31
N ALA A 237 6.44 -17.56 -13.95
CA ALA A 237 7.43 -18.38 -13.24
C ALA A 237 8.39 -17.52 -12.39
N MET A 238 8.82 -16.37 -12.92
CA MET A 238 9.70 -15.43 -12.21
C MET A 238 9.03 -14.88 -10.94
N ILE A 239 7.79 -14.38 -11.02
CA ILE A 239 7.13 -13.79 -9.86
C ILE A 239 6.67 -14.85 -8.85
N ARG A 240 6.36 -16.07 -9.30
CA ARG A 240 6.09 -17.20 -8.39
C ARG A 240 7.30 -17.57 -7.55
N ALA A 241 8.51 -17.49 -8.11
CA ALA A 241 9.75 -17.67 -7.36
C ALA A 241 9.97 -16.59 -6.27
N ARG A 242 9.25 -15.46 -6.35
CA ARG A 242 9.20 -14.39 -5.35
C ARG A 242 7.99 -14.49 -4.42
N GLY A 243 7.28 -15.62 -4.40
CA GLY A 243 6.18 -15.87 -3.47
C GLY A 243 4.81 -15.39 -3.95
N VAL A 244 4.67 -14.90 -5.18
CA VAL A 244 3.35 -14.53 -5.72
C VAL A 244 2.51 -15.79 -5.96
N THR A 245 1.30 -15.80 -5.41
CA THR A 245 0.28 -16.82 -5.68
C THR A 245 -1.00 -16.18 -6.23
N PRO A 246 -1.82 -16.92 -6.99
CA PRO A 246 -3.10 -16.43 -7.48
C PRO A 246 -3.99 -15.86 -6.36
N GLU A 247 -4.03 -16.52 -5.20
CA GLU A 247 -4.87 -16.19 -4.05
C GLU A 247 -4.52 -14.86 -3.38
N ARG A 248 -3.28 -14.40 -3.55
CA ARG A 248 -2.76 -13.18 -2.90
C ARG A 248 -2.38 -12.10 -3.90
N THR A 249 -2.71 -12.26 -5.17
CA THR A 249 -2.26 -11.37 -6.24
C THR A 249 -2.64 -9.90 -6.04
N HIS A 250 -3.78 -9.63 -5.39
CA HIS A 250 -4.22 -8.27 -5.10
C HIS A 250 -3.19 -7.43 -4.32
N ILE A 251 -2.33 -8.02 -3.50
CA ILE A 251 -1.32 -7.24 -2.73
C ILE A 251 -0.19 -6.70 -3.62
N TYR A 252 -0.04 -7.24 -4.83
CA TYR A 252 1.00 -6.87 -5.79
C TYR A 252 0.47 -6.03 -6.95
N MET A 253 -0.83 -5.69 -6.97
CA MET A 253 -1.40 -4.78 -7.95
C MET A 253 -1.26 -3.32 -7.49
N GLN A 254 -1.41 -2.37 -8.42
CA GLN A 254 -1.24 -0.95 -8.10
C GLN A 254 -2.13 -0.50 -6.91
N GLY A 255 -1.54 0.15 -5.92
CA GLY A 255 -2.14 0.43 -4.61
C GLY A 255 -3.48 1.17 -4.69
N HIS A 256 -3.52 2.34 -5.32
CA HIS A 256 -4.77 3.08 -5.54
C HIS A 256 -5.82 2.31 -6.37
N CYS A 257 -5.38 1.43 -7.27
CA CYS A 257 -6.30 0.61 -8.05
C CYS A 257 -7.05 -0.33 -7.12
N LEU A 258 -6.32 -1.01 -6.21
CA LEU A 258 -6.90 -1.86 -5.19
C LEU A 258 -7.77 -1.06 -4.21
N LEU A 259 -7.21 0.01 -3.64
CA LEU A 259 -7.87 0.79 -2.60
C LEU A 259 -9.16 1.43 -3.14
N ASP A 260 -9.07 2.23 -4.20
CA ASP A 260 -10.19 3.08 -4.64
C ASP A 260 -11.22 2.33 -5.50
N ASN A 261 -10.82 1.29 -6.23
CA ASN A 261 -11.71 0.61 -7.19
C ASN A 261 -12.16 -0.77 -6.73
N VAL A 262 -11.73 -1.22 -5.55
CA VAL A 262 -12.10 -2.54 -5.01
C VAL A 262 -12.44 -2.42 -3.53
N VAL A 263 -11.45 -2.14 -2.68
CA VAL A 263 -11.60 -2.25 -1.23
C VAL A 263 -12.58 -1.22 -0.69
N LYS A 264 -12.47 0.06 -1.10
CA LYS A 264 -13.43 1.10 -0.68
C LYS A 264 -14.85 0.76 -1.12
N VAL A 265 -15.06 0.24 -2.32
CA VAL A 265 -16.39 -0.13 -2.82
C VAL A 265 -16.99 -1.25 -1.99
N VAL A 266 -16.18 -2.28 -1.69
CA VAL A 266 -16.60 -3.44 -0.90
C VAL A 266 -16.87 -3.06 0.55
N VAL A 267 -15.93 -2.35 1.19
CA VAL A 267 -16.07 -1.88 2.58
C VAL A 267 -17.26 -0.92 2.72
N ALA A 268 -17.46 0.01 1.79
CA ALA A 268 -18.59 0.93 1.82
C ALA A 268 -19.93 0.19 1.71
N SER A 269 -20.03 -0.77 0.78
CA SER A 269 -21.25 -1.57 0.59
C SER A 269 -21.61 -2.35 1.86
N VAL A 270 -20.62 -3.01 2.49
CA VAL A 270 -20.83 -3.72 3.77
C VAL A 270 -21.18 -2.73 4.89
N CYS A 271 -20.54 -1.56 4.95
CA CYS A 271 -20.88 -0.53 5.94
C CYS A 271 -22.33 -0.05 5.79
N ASP A 272 -22.81 0.15 4.57
CA ASP A 272 -24.17 0.63 4.31
C ASP A 272 -25.21 -0.42 4.71
N ALA A 273 -24.95 -1.70 4.46
CA ALA A 273 -25.80 -2.79 4.95
C ALA A 273 -25.84 -2.84 6.49
N LEU A 274 -24.70 -2.74 7.17
CA LEU A 274 -24.62 -2.73 8.63
C LEU A 274 -25.30 -1.50 9.25
N ARG A 275 -25.18 -0.32 8.62
CA ARG A 275 -25.88 0.90 9.03
C ARG A 275 -27.38 0.76 8.88
N LYS A 276 -27.83 0.21 7.74
CA LYS A 276 -29.26 -0.06 7.50
C LYS A 276 -29.81 -0.99 8.58
N GLU A 277 -29.12 -2.09 8.87
CA GLU A 277 -29.53 -3.03 9.91
C GLU A 277 -29.64 -2.34 11.28
N LYS A 278 -28.66 -1.51 11.63
CA LYS A 278 -28.66 -0.78 12.91
C LYS A 278 -29.79 0.24 13.01
N LEU A 279 -30.09 0.95 11.92
CA LEU A 279 -31.21 1.89 11.85
C LEU A 279 -32.57 1.19 11.94
N GLU A 280 -32.71 0.03 11.31
CA GLU A 280 -33.91 -0.82 11.42
C GLU A 280 -34.11 -1.29 12.86
N GLN A 281 -33.05 -1.71 13.56
CA GLN A 281 -33.09 -2.06 14.99
C GLN A 281 -33.52 -0.87 15.88
N ILE A 282 -32.95 0.32 15.66
CA ILE A 282 -33.32 1.54 16.41
C ILE A 282 -34.80 1.89 16.15
N THR A 283 -35.25 1.80 14.91
CA THR A 283 -36.64 2.13 14.52
C THR A 283 -37.65 1.11 15.03
N ALA A 284 -37.28 -0.18 15.08
CA ALA A 284 -38.11 -1.24 15.64
C ALA A 284 -38.17 -1.24 17.18
N SER A 285 -37.36 -0.42 17.84
CA SER A 285 -37.40 -0.27 19.30
C SER A 285 -38.73 0.34 19.76
N LYS A 286 -39.13 0.09 21.01
CA LYS A 286 -40.34 0.71 21.62
C LYS A 286 -40.18 2.22 21.89
N LEU A 287 -39.13 2.86 21.38
CA LEU A 287 -38.86 4.28 21.54
C LEU A 287 -39.82 5.10 20.65
N GLY A 288 -40.37 6.18 21.20
CA GLY A 288 -41.27 7.08 20.49
C GLY A 288 -40.80 8.54 20.54
N GLY A 289 -41.22 9.32 19.55
CA GLY A 289 -41.07 10.78 19.55
C GLY A 289 -39.61 11.26 19.66
N LEU A 290 -39.31 12.05 20.69
CA LEU A 290 -38.00 12.68 20.89
C LEU A 290 -36.90 11.65 21.21
N THR A 291 -37.21 10.59 21.96
CA THR A 291 -36.21 9.60 22.37
C THR A 291 -35.66 8.83 21.16
N LEU A 292 -36.52 8.46 20.21
CA LEU A 292 -36.12 7.81 18.97
C LEU A 292 -35.20 8.72 18.13
N ARG A 293 -35.55 10.01 18.00
CA ARG A 293 -34.73 10.99 17.27
C ARG A 293 -33.37 11.20 17.92
N ASN A 294 -33.32 11.26 19.24
CA ASN A 294 -32.07 11.41 19.98
C ASN A 294 -31.15 10.19 19.78
N GLU A 295 -31.71 8.98 19.80
CA GLU A 295 -30.94 7.75 19.56
C GLU A 295 -30.40 7.70 18.13
N MET A 296 -31.21 8.03 17.12
CA MET A 296 -30.78 8.12 15.73
C MET A 296 -29.64 9.14 15.53
N ASN A 297 -29.77 10.32 16.16
CA ASN A 297 -28.74 11.35 16.09
C ASN A 297 -27.44 10.91 16.79
N SER A 298 -27.56 10.28 17.96
CA SER A 298 -26.42 9.71 18.69
C SER A 298 -25.67 8.69 17.84
N TYR A 299 -26.40 7.78 17.20
CA TYR A 299 -25.84 6.80 16.29
C TYR A 299 -25.12 7.45 15.10
N ASN A 300 -25.79 8.34 14.37
CA ASN A 300 -25.21 9.01 13.21
C ASN A 300 -23.94 9.81 13.55
N ASN A 301 -23.92 10.49 14.70
CA ASN A 301 -22.75 11.25 15.17
C ASN A 301 -21.57 10.35 15.58
N SER A 302 -21.82 9.07 15.86
CA SER A 302 -20.78 8.10 16.23
C SER A 302 -20.08 7.46 15.04
N LEU A 303 -20.64 7.59 13.83
CA LEU A 303 -20.10 7.02 12.61
C LEU A 303 -18.73 7.62 12.29
N ARG A 304 -17.86 6.80 11.68
CA ARG A 304 -16.51 7.22 11.29
C ARG A 304 -16.32 7.09 9.79
N ASP A 305 -15.48 7.96 9.27
CA ASP A 305 -15.07 7.97 7.87
C ASP A 305 -14.21 6.74 7.54
N ILE A 306 -14.49 6.11 6.39
CA ILE A 306 -13.86 4.87 5.95
C ILE A 306 -12.43 5.15 5.45
N ASP A 307 -12.22 6.26 4.74
CA ASP A 307 -10.92 6.62 4.18
C ASP A 307 -9.88 6.78 5.30
N THR A 308 -10.25 7.53 6.35
CA THR A 308 -9.43 7.71 7.54
C THR A 308 -9.14 6.38 8.24
N LEU A 309 -10.15 5.51 8.39
CA LEU A 309 -9.99 4.23 9.06
C LEU A 309 -9.08 3.26 8.29
N LEU A 310 -9.12 3.27 6.96
CA LEU A 310 -8.23 2.48 6.11
C LEU A 310 -6.80 3.03 6.14
N ALA A 311 -6.62 4.35 6.09
CA ALA A 311 -5.30 4.98 6.22
C ALA A 311 -4.62 4.61 7.56
N ASP A 312 -5.40 4.59 8.65
CA ASP A 312 -4.95 4.20 10.00
C ASP A 312 -4.99 2.67 10.24
N ASN A 313 -5.24 1.85 9.22
CA ASN A 313 -5.37 0.41 9.41
C ASN A 313 -4.00 -0.25 9.65
N ILE A 314 -3.80 -0.77 10.85
CA ILE A 314 -2.54 -1.42 11.27
C ILE A 314 -2.61 -2.96 11.21
N GLY A 315 -3.72 -3.52 10.74
CA GLY A 315 -3.94 -4.97 10.76
C GLY A 315 -2.93 -5.77 9.94
N TYR A 316 -2.28 -5.13 8.96
CA TYR A 316 -1.19 -5.71 8.19
C TYR A 316 0.02 -6.12 9.04
N LYS A 317 0.14 -5.66 10.30
CA LYS A 317 1.24 -6.10 11.18
C LYS A 317 1.26 -7.63 11.42
N GLN A 318 0.19 -8.34 11.06
CA GLN A 318 0.11 -9.81 11.10
C GLN A 318 0.48 -10.50 9.78
N SER A 319 0.74 -9.74 8.71
CA SER A 319 1.01 -10.28 7.37
C SER A 319 2.45 -10.79 7.22
N ALA A 320 2.67 -11.62 6.20
CA ALA A 320 4.01 -12.10 5.86
C ALA A 320 4.89 -10.96 5.30
N GLU A 321 4.29 -10.02 4.58
CA GLU A 321 4.97 -8.88 3.97
C GLU A 321 5.46 -7.91 5.05
N TYR A 322 4.68 -7.67 6.10
CA TYR A 322 5.16 -6.91 7.24
C TYR A 322 6.32 -7.60 7.94
N ARG A 323 6.29 -8.93 8.07
CA ARG A 323 7.43 -9.69 8.63
C ARG A 323 8.71 -9.42 7.86
N MET A 324 8.66 -9.36 6.52
CA MET A 324 9.82 -9.01 5.69
C MET A 324 10.30 -7.57 5.91
N ILE A 325 9.39 -6.61 6.14
CA ILE A 325 9.75 -5.24 6.56
C ILE A 325 10.49 -5.28 7.89
N ARG A 326 9.95 -6.00 8.88
CA ARG A 326 10.57 -6.11 10.21
C ARG A 326 11.96 -6.73 10.13
N GLU A 327 12.09 -7.87 9.45
CA GLU A 327 13.36 -8.58 9.28
C GLU A 327 14.41 -7.67 8.64
N ARG A 328 14.03 -6.88 7.62
CA ARG A 328 14.94 -5.91 7.02
C ARG A 328 15.33 -4.77 7.97
N ILE A 329 14.40 -4.25 8.78
CA ILE A 329 14.72 -3.22 9.77
C ILE A 329 15.64 -3.79 10.85
N ASP A 330 15.39 -5.01 11.33
CA ASP A 330 16.24 -5.70 12.30
C ASP A 330 17.67 -5.86 11.76
N GLU A 331 17.81 -6.32 10.52
CA GLU A 331 19.12 -6.43 9.85
C GLU A 331 19.85 -5.09 9.76
N VAL A 332 19.14 -3.99 9.54
CA VAL A 332 19.72 -2.64 9.41
C VAL A 332 20.14 -2.11 10.78
N VAL A 333 19.28 -2.25 11.77
CA VAL A 333 19.46 -1.68 13.11
C VAL A 333 20.49 -2.46 13.94
N MET A 334 20.70 -3.74 13.65
CA MET A 334 21.72 -4.57 14.31
C MET A 334 23.12 -4.43 13.70
N ARG A 335 23.28 -3.76 12.55
CA ARG A 335 24.58 -3.59 11.88
C ARG A 335 25.48 -2.58 12.59
#